data_AF-A0A971A827-F1
#
_entry.id   AF-A0A971A827-F1
#
_cell.length_a   1.000
_cell.length_b   1.000
_cell.length_c   1.000
_cell.angle_alpha   90.00
_cell.angle_beta   90.00
_cell.angle_gamma   90.00
#
_symmetry.space_group_name_H-M   'P 1'
#
loop_
_entity.id
_entity.type
_entity.pdbx_description
1 polymer ?
#
loop_
_entity_poly.entity_id
_entity_poly.type
_entity_poly.pdbx_seq_one_letter_code
_entity_poly.pdbx_strand_id
1 'polypeptide(L)'
;MLKRFLKISLLGLFLFYYAGSVFFIHSHLIDGVTIVHSHPFPLSKSSHTHTSDELITIGVITHTAFLLTLSLFLLSKINYILSVLKPPILNRGYKTNLPYIRGLRAPPLLVF
;
A
#
# COMPACT_ATOMS: atom_id res chain seq x y z
N MET A 1 16.72 9.00 29.55
CA MET A 1 16.96 10.14 28.63
C MET A 1 17.50 9.71 27.27
N LEU A 2 18.63 8.97 27.19
CA LEU A 2 19.28 8.59 25.92
C LEU A 2 18.35 7.92 24.90
N LYS A 3 17.55 6.92 25.31
CA LYS A 3 16.60 6.24 24.41
C LYS A 3 15.57 7.19 23.77
N ARG A 4 15.11 8.22 24.50
CA ARG A 4 14.16 9.21 24.00
C ARG A 4 14.84 10.13 22.98
N PHE A 5 16.08 10.54 23.27
CA PHE A 5 16.90 11.31 22.34
C PHE A 5 17.16 10.54 21.04
N LEU A 6 17.59 9.27 21.13
CA LEU A 6 17.81 8.41 19.95
C LEU A 6 16.54 8.27 19.09
N LYS A 7 15.37 8.06 19.70
CA LYS A 7 14.10 7.96 18.96
C LYS A 7 13.78 9.24 18.19
N ILE A 8 13.91 10.39 18.84
CA ILE A 8 13.62 11.70 18.22
C ILE A 8 14.66 12.01 17.14
N SER A 9 15.94 11.76 17.40
CA SER A 9 17.02 11.95 16.43
C SER A 9 16.85 11.06 15.20
N LEU A 10 16.51 9.79 15.39
CA LEU A 10 16.23 8.86 14.30
C LEU A 10 15.01 9.31 13.50
N LEU A 11 13.92 9.73 14.16
CA LEU A 11 12.75 10.28 13.48
C LEU A 11 13.11 11.53 12.67
N GLY A 12 13.86 12.45 13.25
CA GLY A 12 14.32 13.68 12.58
C GLY A 12 15.21 13.38 11.37
N LEU A 13 16.10 12.39 11.47
CA LEU A 13 16.93 11.93 10.35
C LEU A 13 16.07 11.45 9.18
N PHE A 14 15.09 10.58 9.44
CA PHE A 14 14.19 10.08 8.39
C PHE A 14 13.33 11.20 7.80
N LEU A 15 12.84 12.13 8.63
CA LEU A 15 12.05 13.26 8.15
C LEU A 15 12.87 14.19 7.26
N PHE A 16 14.11 14.49 7.65
CA PHE A 16 15.02 15.33 6.87
C PHE A 16 15.40 14.64 5.55
N TYR A 17 15.68 13.34 5.58
CA TYR A 17 15.93 12.55 4.37
C TYR A 17 14.73 12.56 3.41
N TYR A 18 13.52 12.37 3.95
CA TYR A 18 12.29 12.40 3.17
C TYR A 18 12.03 13.79 2.57
N ALA A 19 12.18 14.86 3.36
CA ALA A 19 12.09 16.23 2.87
C ALA A 19 13.12 16.52 1.78
N GLY A 20 14.36 16.06 1.97
CA GLY A 20 15.41 16.15 0.96
C GLY A 20 15.06 15.40 -0.33
N SER A 21 14.32 14.29 -0.21
CA SER A 21 13.91 13.49 -1.35
C SER A 21 12.76 14.11 -2.16
N VAL A 22 11.95 14.97 -1.53
CA VAL A 22 10.81 15.63 -2.17
C VAL A 22 11.19 17.02 -2.70
N PHE A 23 11.97 17.79 -1.95
CA PHE A 23 12.28 19.18 -2.29
C PHE A 23 13.42 19.34 -3.31
N PHE A 24 14.26 18.32 -3.52
CA PHE A 24 15.41 18.40 -4.41
C PHE A 24 15.36 17.32 -5.51
N ILE A 25 14.20 17.15 -6.15
CA ILE A 25 14.02 16.17 -7.24
C ILE A 25 14.55 16.71 -8.58
N HIS A 26 15.13 15.83 -9.38
CA HIS A 26 15.37 16.05 -10.80
C HIS A 26 15.22 14.74 -11.59
N SER A 27 15.09 14.86 -12.92
CA SER A 27 14.77 13.75 -13.81
C SER A 27 15.80 13.59 -14.93
N HIS A 28 16.10 12.35 -15.29
CA HIS A 28 16.88 11.99 -16.47
C HIS A 28 16.05 11.09 -17.39
N LEU A 29 16.22 11.22 -18.70
CA LEU A 29 15.63 10.32 -19.69
C LEU A 29 16.73 9.41 -20.23
N ILE A 30 16.62 8.11 -19.97
CA ILE A 30 17.59 7.10 -20.41
C ILE A 30 16.80 5.99 -21.10
N ASP A 31 17.13 5.70 -22.35
CA ASP A 31 16.51 4.64 -23.14
C ASP A 31 14.95 4.68 -23.14
N GLY A 32 14.38 5.88 -23.08
CA GLY A 32 12.92 6.10 -23.03
C GLY A 32 12.28 5.98 -21.65
N VAL A 33 13.04 5.68 -20.60
CA VAL A 33 12.58 5.62 -19.20
C VAL A 33 13.00 6.89 -18.47
N THR A 34 12.03 7.54 -17.81
CA THR A 34 12.30 8.69 -16.95
C THR A 34 12.70 8.21 -15.56
N ILE A 35 13.93 8.51 -15.16
CA ILE A 35 14.48 8.20 -13.84
C ILE A 35 14.52 9.50 -13.02
N VAL A 36 13.75 9.53 -11.92
CA VAL A 36 13.69 10.67 -11.01
C VAL A 36 14.45 10.35 -9.72
N HIS A 37 15.25 11.30 -9.25
CA HIS A 37 15.97 11.15 -7.99
C HIS A 37 16.34 12.49 -7.36
N SER A 38 16.94 12.47 -6.18
CA SER A 38 17.08 13.63 -5.31
C SER A 38 18.30 13.60 -4.39
N HIS A 39 18.90 14.77 -4.10
CA HIS A 39 19.95 14.92 -3.09
C HIS A 39 19.92 16.29 -2.40
N PRO A 40 20.19 16.38 -1.09
CA PRO A 40 19.91 17.58 -0.28
C PRO A 40 20.86 18.78 -0.48
N PHE A 41 21.87 18.72 -1.35
CA PHE A 41 22.74 19.86 -1.66
C PHE A 41 23.34 19.70 -3.07
N PRO A 42 23.58 20.79 -3.82
CA PRO A 42 24.51 20.76 -4.95
C PRO A 42 25.92 20.69 -4.38
N LEU A 43 26.43 19.48 -4.17
CA LEU A 43 27.83 19.24 -3.83
C LEU A 43 28.65 19.65 -5.08
N SER A 44 29.11 20.91 -5.05
CA SER A 44 29.79 21.66 -6.12
C SER A 44 28.88 22.19 -7.25
N LYS A 45 29.17 23.43 -7.68
CA LYS A 45 28.59 24.10 -8.85
C LYS A 45 29.06 23.49 -10.20
N SER A 46 29.68 22.32 -10.16
CA SER A 46 29.93 21.53 -11.37
C SER A 46 28.64 20.81 -11.71
N SER A 47 28.28 20.81 -12.98
CA SER A 47 27.21 19.98 -13.53
C SER A 47 27.47 18.52 -13.11
N HIS A 48 26.82 18.05 -12.04
CA HIS A 48 26.95 16.67 -11.58
C HIS A 48 26.06 15.86 -12.51
N THR A 49 26.66 15.36 -13.59
CA THR A 49 26.03 14.45 -14.53
C THR A 49 26.29 13.03 -14.07
N HIS A 50 25.23 12.24 -13.96
CA HIS A 50 25.35 10.82 -13.70
C HIS A 50 25.66 10.03 -14.97
N THR A 51 26.34 8.91 -14.82
CA THR A 51 26.43 7.91 -15.89
C THR A 51 25.11 7.15 -15.99
N SER A 52 24.83 6.55 -17.16
CA SER A 52 23.61 5.75 -17.34
C SER A 52 23.51 4.60 -16.32
N ASP A 53 24.63 3.95 -16.01
CA ASP A 53 24.68 2.83 -15.06
C ASP A 53 24.33 3.26 -13.62
N GLU A 54 24.78 4.45 -13.20
CA GLU A 54 24.43 5.02 -11.90
C GLU A 54 22.91 5.28 -11.80
N LEU A 55 22.32 5.83 -12.87
CA LEU A 55 20.90 6.13 -12.90
C LEU A 55 20.05 4.86 -12.93
N ILE A 56 20.45 3.83 -13.68
CA ILE A 56 19.80 2.51 -13.65
C ILE A 56 19.84 1.93 -12.23
N THR A 57 20.99 2.01 -11.57
CA THR A 57 21.15 1.54 -10.19
C THR A 57 20.20 2.26 -9.23
N ILE A 58 20.11 3.59 -9.34
CA ILE A 58 19.14 4.39 -8.58
C ILE A 58 17.70 3.95 -8.85
N GLY A 59 17.36 3.70 -10.12
CA GLY A 59 16.05 3.18 -10.52
C GLY A 59 15.71 1.86 -9.84
N VAL A 60 16.63 0.89 -9.87
CA VAL A 60 16.45 -0.44 -9.25
C VAL A 60 16.29 -0.34 -7.73
N ILE A 61 17.13 0.43 -7.05
CA ILE A 61 17.07 0.59 -5.58
C ILE A 61 15.76 1.28 -5.17
N THR A 62 15.36 2.33 -5.88
CA THR A 62 14.11 3.04 -5.62
C THR A 62 12.90 2.11 -5.78
N HIS A 63 12.88 1.35 -6.87
CA HIS A 63 11.77 0.42 -7.15
C HIS A 63 11.69 -0.70 -6.11
N THR A 64 12.82 -1.32 -5.76
CA THR A 64 12.87 -2.39 -4.75
C THR A 64 12.45 -1.89 -3.37
N ALA A 65 12.86 -0.69 -2.96
CA ALA A 65 12.42 -0.06 -1.71
C ALA A 65 10.90 0.19 -1.69
N PHE A 66 10.33 0.64 -2.80
CA PHE A 66 8.88 0.81 -2.93
C PHE A 66 8.12 -0.51 -2.79
N LEU A 67 8.55 -1.57 -3.48
CA LEU A 67 7.91 -2.88 -3.39
C LEU A 67 8.00 -3.48 -1.98
N LEU A 68 9.16 -3.33 -1.32
CA LEU A 68 9.34 -3.80 0.06
C LEU A 68 8.44 -3.05 1.04
N THR A 69 8.38 -1.72 0.95
CA THR A 69 7.52 -0.92 1.83
C THR A 69 6.03 -1.19 1.60
N LEU A 70 5.61 -1.34 0.35
CA LEU A 70 4.23 -1.71 0.00
C LEU A 70 3.87 -3.10 0.54
N SER A 71 4.74 -4.10 0.37
CA SER A 71 4.49 -5.45 0.85
C SER A 71 4.38 -5.52 2.39
N LEU A 72 5.27 -4.83 3.12
CA LEU A 72 5.18 -4.71 4.57
C LEU A 72 3.90 -3.99 5.02
N PHE A 73 3.51 -2.93 4.33
CA PHE A 73 2.26 -2.21 4.63
C PHE A 73 1.04 -3.11 4.44
N LEU A 74 0.94 -3.82 3.32
CA LEU A 74 -0.15 -4.77 3.04
C LEU A 74 -0.18 -5.89 4.07
N LEU A 75 0.97 -6.46 4.42
CA LEU A 75 1.07 -7.51 5.44
C LEU A 75 0.59 -7.02 6.81
N SER A 76 0.95 -5.78 7.20
CA SER A 76 0.49 -5.17 8.46
C SER A 76 -1.03 -4.94 8.51
N LYS A 77 -1.68 -4.84 7.35
CA LYS A 77 -3.12 -4.58 7.20
C LYS A 77 -3.91 -5.81 6.76
N ILE A 78 -3.30 -6.99 6.67
CA ILE A 78 -3.92 -8.17 6.07
C ILE A 78 -5.25 -8.54 6.74
N ASN A 79 -5.34 -8.49 8.07
CA ASN A 79 -6.57 -8.78 8.80
C ASN A 79 -7.68 -7.76 8.52
N TYR A 80 -7.32 -6.48 8.38
CA TYR A 80 -8.26 -5.43 8.02
C TYR A 80 -8.75 -5.62 6.58
N ILE A 81 -7.85 -5.87 5.64
CA ILE A 81 -8.18 -6.16 4.23
C ILE A 81 -9.12 -7.38 4.15
N LEU A 82 -8.77 -8.47 4.83
CA LEU A 82 -9.62 -9.67 4.90
C LEU A 82 -10.99 -9.38 5.52
N SER A 83 -11.09 -8.48 6.50
CA SER A 83 -12.37 -8.11 7.11
C SER A 83 -13.28 -7.32 6.17
N VAL A 84 -12.72 -6.48 5.30
CA VAL A 84 -13.46 -5.75 4.26
C VAL A 84 -13.91 -6.68 3.14
N LEU A 85 -13.11 -7.71 2.83
CA LEU A 85 -13.43 -8.70 1.81
C LEU A 85 -14.46 -9.74 2.27
N LYS A 86 -14.75 -9.86 3.57
CA LYS A 86 -15.83 -10.72 4.05
C LYS A 86 -17.15 -10.14 3.55
N PRO A 87 -17.94 -10.87 2.75
CA PRO A 87 -19.27 -10.40 2.38
C PRO A 87 -20.08 -10.15 3.66
N PRO A 88 -21.01 -9.18 3.68
CA PRO A 88 -21.95 -9.08 4.77
C PRO A 88 -22.62 -10.44 4.91
N ILE A 89 -22.41 -11.10 6.06
CA ILE A 89 -23.16 -12.31 6.38
C ILE A 89 -24.61 -11.84 6.44
N LEU A 90 -25.36 -12.06 5.36
CA LEU A 90 -26.80 -11.94 5.33
C LEU A 90 -27.33 -13.07 6.23
N ASN A 91 -27.20 -12.90 7.54
CA ASN A 91 -28.08 -13.55 8.51
C ASN A 91 -29.43 -12.86 8.40
N ARG A 92 -30.06 -12.99 7.23
CA ARG A 92 -31.49 -12.81 7.08
C ARG A 92 -32.11 -14.05 7.71
N GLY A 93 -32.10 -14.09 9.03
CA GLY A 93 -33.03 -14.90 9.78
C GLY A 93 -34.40 -14.38 9.40
N TYR A 94 -35.02 -15.00 8.40
CA TYR A 94 -36.45 -14.86 8.20
C TYR A 94 -37.09 -15.46 9.45
N LYS A 95 -37.33 -14.63 10.48
CA LYS A 95 -38.37 -14.94 11.45
C LYS A 95 -39.68 -14.86 10.67
N THR A 96 -39.99 -15.94 9.96
CA THR A 96 -41.32 -16.14 9.44
C THR A 96 -42.21 -16.31 10.66
N ASN A 97 -42.87 -15.24 11.09
CA ASN A 97 -44.12 -15.34 11.85
C ASN A 97 -45.18 -15.88 10.89
N LEU A 98 -44.97 -17.08 10.35
CA LEU A 98 -46.00 -17.82 9.66
C LEU A 98 -47.01 -18.18 10.76
N PRO A 99 -48.26 -17.71 10.70
CA PRO A 99 -49.29 -18.29 11.54
C PRO A 99 -49.28 -19.79 11.28
N TYR A 100 -49.10 -20.58 12.34
CA TYR A 100 -49.14 -22.03 12.29
C TYR A 100 -50.55 -22.46 11.88
N ILE A 101 -50.81 -22.52 10.58
CA ILE A 101 -52.04 -23.07 10.02
C ILE A 101 -51.87 -24.59 10.03
N ARG A 102 -52.52 -25.26 10.98
CA ARG A 102 -52.75 -26.72 10.92
C ARG A 102 -53.62 -27.03 9.72
N GLY A 103 -52.97 -27.25 8.58
CA GLY A 103 -53.61 -27.70 7.35
C GLY A 103 -52.66 -28.60 6.59
N LEU A 104 -52.42 -29.81 7.10
CA LEU A 104 -51.74 -30.86 6.36
C LEU A 104 -52.68 -31.36 5.26
N ARG A 105 -52.64 -30.73 4.09
CA ARG A 105 -52.98 -31.39 2.82
C ARG A 105 -51.83 -31.20 1.86
N ALA A 106 -51.29 -32.30 1.36
CA ALA A 106 -50.38 -32.27 0.24
C ALA A 106 -51.12 -31.70 -1.00
N PRO A 107 -50.44 -30.94 -1.87
CA PRO A 107 -51.04 -30.48 -3.11
C PRO A 107 -51.45 -31.69 -3.97
N PRO A 108 -52.56 -31.62 -4.72
CA PRO A 108 -53.02 -32.74 -5.53
C PRO A 108 -51.98 -33.11 -6.59
N LEU A 109 -51.63 -34.40 -6.63
CA LEU A 109 -50.78 -34.97 -7.68
C LEU A 109 -51.56 -34.96 -9.00
N LEU A 110 -51.02 -34.27 -10.01
CA LEU A 110 -51.47 -34.39 -11.40
C LEU A 110 -51.16 -35.82 -11.87
N VAL A 111 -52.22 -36.62 -12.04
CA VAL A 111 -52.15 -37.88 -12.78
C VAL A 111 -52.43 -37.53 -14.24
N PHE A 112 -51.44 -37.75 -15.11
CA PHE A 112 -51.60 -37.79 -16.56
C PHE A 112 -51.85 -39.23 -16.99
#